data_AF-A0A2A8CVF7-F1
#
_entry.id   AF-A0A2A8CVF7-F1
#
_cell.length_a   1.000
_cell.length_b   1.000
_cell.length_c   1.000
_cell.angle_alpha   90.00
_cell.angle_beta   90.00
_cell.angle_gamma   90.00
#
_symmetry.space_group_name_H-M   'P 1'
#
loop_
_entity.id
_entity.type
_entity.pdbx_description
1 polymer ?
#
loop_
_entity_poly.entity_id
_entity_poly.type
_entity_poly.pdbx_seq_one_letter_code
_entity_poly.pdbx_strand_id
1 'polypeptide(L)'
;MISIARTFTVALLLAGILSYPAFGQVDDPGRAMQHQMQQMRDMQSHMDKLMTRTQEMSRMMEQHMQQAEDQQRREQLQHMHQMGQNLGEMAGQLKTAAERAQTMNQNRDMLRQQNAEAEMEQLQTRLHRLSEDLTAAVESVEAMSKKLGVTTAASTD
;
A
#
# COMPACT_ATOMS: atom_id res chain seq x y z
N MET A 1 -47.01 18.50 -30.20
CA MET A 1 -48.26 17.89 -29.73
C MET A 1 -48.01 16.40 -29.50
N ILE A 2 -48.30 15.96 -28.28
CA ILE A 2 -48.11 14.60 -27.75
C ILE A 2 -49.27 13.72 -28.22
N SER A 3 -49.01 12.48 -28.61
CA SER A 3 -49.96 11.40 -28.32
C SER A 3 -49.24 10.07 -28.13
N ILE A 4 -49.26 9.62 -26.88
CA ILE A 4 -48.79 8.34 -26.37
C ILE A 4 -49.95 7.35 -26.49
N ALA A 5 -49.72 6.17 -27.06
CA ALA A 5 -50.57 5.01 -26.79
C ALA A 5 -49.70 3.75 -26.74
N ARG A 6 -49.39 3.33 -25.52
CA ARG A 6 -48.79 2.05 -25.17
C ARG A 6 -49.82 0.93 -25.34
N THR A 7 -49.43 -0.18 -25.96
CA THR A 7 -49.87 -1.51 -25.47
C THR A 7 -48.87 -2.59 -25.87
N PHE A 8 -48.38 -3.27 -24.84
CA PHE A 8 -47.53 -4.47 -24.81
C PHE A 8 -48.16 -5.66 -25.57
N THR A 9 -47.36 -6.59 -26.10
CA THR A 9 -47.35 -8.02 -25.70
C THR A 9 -46.09 -8.72 -26.25
N VAL A 10 -45.45 -9.53 -25.40
CA VAL A 10 -44.23 -10.33 -25.59
C VAL A 10 -44.60 -11.79 -25.89
N ALA A 11 -43.88 -12.47 -26.80
CA ALA A 11 -43.60 -13.92 -26.81
C ALA A 11 -42.74 -14.25 -28.06
N LEU A 12 -41.42 -14.44 -27.96
CA LEU A 12 -40.69 -15.66 -27.59
C LEU A 12 -40.84 -16.79 -28.63
N LEU A 13 -39.80 -16.98 -29.45
CA LEU A 13 -39.59 -18.20 -30.25
C LEU A 13 -38.14 -18.68 -30.09
N LEU A 14 -38.02 -19.80 -29.39
CA LEU A 14 -36.87 -20.68 -29.25
C LEU A 14 -36.54 -21.36 -30.60
N ALA A 15 -35.26 -21.48 -30.94
CA ALA A 15 -34.56 -22.73 -31.32
C ALA A 15 -33.31 -22.47 -32.19
N GLY A 16 -32.20 -23.15 -31.86
CA GLY A 16 -30.97 -23.27 -32.67
C GLY A 16 -29.70 -23.20 -31.83
N ILE A 17 -29.43 -24.15 -30.92
CA ILE A 17 -28.68 -25.41 -31.13
C ILE A 17 -27.19 -25.19 -31.45
N LEU A 18 -26.34 -25.68 -30.52
CA LEU A 18 -24.92 -26.09 -30.65
C LEU A 18 -23.96 -24.95 -31.04
N SER A 19 -23.00 -24.54 -30.19
CA SER A 19 -21.81 -25.35 -29.92
C SER A 19 -20.89 -24.68 -28.88
N TYR A 20 -20.29 -25.51 -28.02
CA TYR A 20 -19.15 -25.28 -27.12
C TYR A 20 -19.31 -24.34 -25.91
N PRO A 21 -19.27 -24.86 -24.67
CA PRO A 21 -18.51 -24.17 -23.64
C PRO A 21 -17.03 -24.26 -24.03
N ALA A 22 -16.45 -23.16 -24.48
CA ALA A 22 -15.00 -23.01 -24.50
C ALA A 22 -14.53 -22.96 -23.05
N PHE A 23 -14.36 -24.14 -22.45
CA PHE A 23 -13.68 -24.30 -21.18
C PHE A 23 -12.21 -23.88 -21.37
N GLY A 24 -11.84 -22.82 -20.64
CA GLY A 24 -10.51 -22.62 -20.08
C GLY A 24 -9.41 -22.22 -21.06
N GLN A 25 -9.23 -20.91 -21.23
CA GLN A 25 -7.86 -20.39 -21.18
C GLN A 25 -7.34 -20.72 -19.78
N VAL A 26 -6.54 -21.77 -19.68
CA VAL A 26 -5.67 -21.97 -18.53
C VAL A 26 -4.60 -20.91 -18.66
N ASP A 27 -4.85 -19.73 -18.08
CA ASP A 27 -3.79 -18.77 -17.79
C ASP A 27 -2.72 -19.53 -17.01
N ASP A 28 -1.50 -19.54 -17.53
CA ASP A 28 -0.34 -20.16 -16.90
C ASP A 28 -0.12 -19.54 -15.50
N PRO A 29 -0.48 -20.22 -14.39
CA PRO A 29 -0.44 -19.62 -13.06
C PRO A 29 0.99 -19.29 -12.60
N GLY A 30 2.00 -19.79 -13.32
CA GLY A 30 3.41 -19.56 -13.01
C GLY A 30 3.93 -18.15 -13.31
N ARG A 31 3.36 -17.42 -14.28
CA ARG A 31 3.88 -16.10 -14.67
C ARG A 31 3.37 -14.96 -13.79
N ALA A 32 2.10 -14.97 -13.41
CA ALA A 32 1.53 -13.97 -12.52
C ALA A 32 2.26 -13.97 -11.16
N MET A 33 2.54 -15.17 -10.65
CA MET A 33 3.20 -15.38 -9.36
C MET A 33 4.64 -14.82 -9.30
N GLN A 34 5.35 -14.82 -10.43
CA GLN A 34 6.74 -14.37 -10.48
C GLN A 34 6.85 -12.84 -10.36
N HIS A 35 5.98 -12.11 -11.05
CA HIS A 35 5.89 -10.65 -10.90
C HIS A 35 5.47 -10.23 -9.49
N GLN A 36 4.58 -11.02 -8.90
CA GLN A 36 4.03 -10.79 -7.58
C GLN A 36 5.10 -10.83 -6.48
N MET A 37 5.99 -11.83 -6.54
CA MET A 37 7.09 -11.93 -5.57
C MET A 37 8.09 -10.80 -5.67
N GLN A 38 8.28 -10.24 -6.87
CA GLN A 38 9.22 -9.14 -7.07
C GLN A 38 8.73 -7.85 -6.42
N GLN A 39 7.46 -7.49 -6.63
CA GLN A 39 6.86 -6.30 -6.01
C GLN A 39 6.93 -6.33 -4.47
N MET A 40 6.71 -7.50 -3.85
CA MET A 40 6.83 -7.61 -2.39
C MET A 40 8.25 -7.39 -1.88
N ARG A 41 9.27 -7.90 -2.58
CA ARG A 41 10.66 -7.66 -2.19
C ARG A 41 11.02 -6.19 -2.28
N ASP A 42 10.56 -5.52 -3.33
CA ASP A 42 10.76 -4.08 -3.51
C ASP A 42 10.08 -3.31 -2.37
N MET A 43 8.85 -3.68 -2.02
CA MET A 43 8.12 -3.08 -0.91
C MET A 43 8.80 -3.31 0.44
N GLN A 44 9.32 -4.51 0.72
CA GLN A 44 10.07 -4.78 1.96
C GLN A 44 11.32 -3.89 2.06
N SER A 45 12.12 -3.82 0.99
CA SER A 45 13.28 -2.94 0.94
C SER A 45 12.90 -1.47 1.11
N HIS A 46 11.76 -1.06 0.53
CA HIS A 46 11.22 0.28 0.67
C HIS A 46 10.78 0.58 2.12
N MET A 47 10.10 -0.36 2.77
CA MET A 47 9.70 -0.23 4.17
C MET A 47 10.90 -0.12 5.10
N ASP A 48 11.96 -0.90 4.86
CA ASP A 48 13.20 -0.79 5.63
C ASP A 48 13.82 0.61 5.50
N LYS A 49 13.79 1.19 4.30
CA LYS A 49 14.23 2.57 4.09
C LYS A 49 13.35 3.58 4.81
N LEU A 50 12.03 3.41 4.78
CA LEU A 50 11.10 4.30 5.50
C LEU A 50 11.29 4.20 7.02
N MET A 51 11.52 3.00 7.55
CA MET A 51 11.86 2.80 8.96
C MET A 51 13.14 3.54 9.33
N THR A 52 14.20 3.42 8.54
CA THR A 52 15.44 4.16 8.78
C THR A 52 15.22 5.67 8.73
N ARG A 53 14.53 6.18 7.70
CA ARG A 53 14.22 7.62 7.55
C ARG A 53 13.41 8.16 8.73
N THR A 54 12.38 7.44 9.16
CA THR A 54 11.55 7.84 10.31
C THR A 54 12.32 7.80 11.63
N GLN A 55 13.22 6.83 11.82
CA GLN A 55 14.12 6.79 12.98
C GLN A 55 15.14 7.94 12.99
N GLU A 56 15.74 8.25 11.85
CA GLU A 56 16.65 9.40 11.71
C GLU A 56 15.92 10.71 12.00
N MET A 57 14.74 10.89 11.41
CA MET A 57 13.88 12.04 11.66
C MET A 57 13.51 12.17 13.14
N SER A 58 13.14 11.05 13.78
CA SER A 58 12.83 10.99 15.21
C SER A 58 14.01 11.47 16.07
N ARG A 59 15.23 10.99 15.79
CA ARG A 59 16.46 11.44 16.48
C ARG A 59 16.75 12.92 16.24
N MET A 60 16.61 13.40 15.00
CA MET A 60 16.83 14.82 14.67
C MET A 60 15.83 15.72 15.41
N MET A 61 14.56 15.34 15.44
CA MET A 61 13.54 16.09 16.16
C MET A 61 13.80 16.12 17.66
N GLU A 62 14.24 15.02 18.24
CA GLU A 62 14.61 14.96 19.66
C GLU A 62 15.77 15.92 19.97
N GLN A 63 16.79 15.95 19.12
CA GLN A 63 17.92 16.88 19.26
C GLN A 63 17.47 18.35 19.12
N HIS A 64 16.67 18.67 18.11
CA HIS A 64 16.16 20.03 17.91
C HIS A 64 15.19 20.46 19.01
N MET A 65 14.41 19.53 19.57
CA MET A 65 13.48 19.80 20.66
C MET A 65 14.23 20.21 21.94
N GLN A 66 15.38 19.58 22.22
CA GLN A 66 16.25 19.94 23.34
C GLN A 66 16.88 21.34 23.17
N GLN A 67 17.14 21.75 21.93
CA GLN A 67 17.73 23.05 21.59
C GLN A 67 16.70 24.17 21.41
N ALA A 68 15.43 23.83 21.23
CA ALA A 68 14.38 24.83 21.05
C ALA A 68 14.15 25.62 22.34
N GLU A 69 14.32 26.93 22.31
CA GLU A 69 14.04 27.80 23.45
C GLU A 69 12.53 28.09 23.60
N ASP A 70 11.83 28.14 22.47
CA ASP A 70 10.41 28.47 22.39
C ASP A 70 9.53 27.23 22.62
N GLN A 71 8.53 27.37 23.50
CA GLN A 71 7.64 26.28 23.90
C GLN A 71 6.69 25.84 22.77
N GLN A 72 6.20 26.77 21.94
CA GLN A 72 5.37 26.45 20.78
C GLN A 72 6.19 25.65 19.74
N ARG A 73 7.48 25.96 19.57
CA ARG A 73 8.38 25.18 18.72
C ARG A 73 8.62 23.79 19.29
N ARG A 74 8.85 23.65 20.60
CA ARG A 74 9.00 22.33 21.25
C ARG A 74 7.77 21.45 21.06
N GLU A 75 6.58 22.00 21.25
CA GLU A 75 5.32 21.25 21.07
C GLU A 75 5.16 20.75 19.63
N GLN A 76 5.47 21.58 18.64
CA GLN A 76 5.45 21.16 17.24
C GLN A 76 6.46 20.05 16.97
N LEU A 77 7.70 20.18 17.45
CA LEU A 77 8.73 19.15 17.30
C LEU A 77 8.34 17.84 18.00
N GLN A 78 7.75 17.92 19.18
CA GLN A 78 7.26 16.75 19.92
C GLN A 78 6.14 16.03 19.15
N HIS A 79 5.18 16.77 18.60
CA HIS A 79 4.09 16.20 17.81
C HIS A 79 4.63 15.48 16.56
N MET A 80 5.58 16.11 15.88
CA MET A 80 6.21 15.52 14.71
C MET A 80 7.07 14.29 15.06
N HIS A 81 7.74 14.30 16.20
CA HIS A 81 8.50 13.15 16.69
C HIS A 81 7.59 11.95 16.92
N GLN A 82 6.44 12.17 17.57
CA GLN A 82 5.41 11.13 17.75
C GLN A 82 4.86 10.64 16.41
N MET A 83 4.57 11.55 15.47
CA MET A 83 4.16 11.15 14.12
C MET A 83 5.23 10.29 13.45
N GLY A 84 6.50 10.70 13.48
CA GLY A 84 7.61 9.94 12.92
C GLY A 84 7.72 8.54 13.52
N GLN A 85 7.60 8.41 14.84
CA GLN A 85 7.59 7.10 15.51
C GLN A 85 6.43 6.23 15.04
N ASN A 86 5.20 6.76 15.03
CA ASN A 86 4.02 6.02 14.58
C ASN A 86 4.15 5.55 13.12
N LEU A 87 4.69 6.40 12.24
CA LEU A 87 4.93 6.03 10.84
C LEU A 87 6.01 4.94 10.72
N GLY A 88 7.07 5.00 11.54
CA GLY A 88 8.10 3.96 11.60
C GLY A 88 7.54 2.62 12.09
N GLU A 89 6.66 2.64 13.08
CA GLU A 89 5.95 1.43 13.54
C GLU A 89 5.04 0.87 12.46
N MET A 90 4.28 1.72 11.75
CA MET A 90 3.45 1.30 10.62
C MET A 90 4.28 0.69 9.49
N ALA A 91 5.46 1.25 9.19
CA ALA A 91 6.38 0.67 8.20
C ALA A 91 6.81 -0.75 8.61
N GLY A 92 7.14 -0.95 9.90
CA GLY A 92 7.49 -2.28 10.42
C GLY A 92 6.32 -3.27 10.38
N GLN A 93 5.11 -2.82 10.68
CA GLN A 93 3.90 -3.65 10.58
C GLN A 93 3.60 -4.03 9.13
N LEU A 94 3.71 -3.08 8.18
CA LEU A 94 3.53 -3.34 6.76
C LEU A 94 4.59 -4.29 6.21
N LYS A 95 5.86 -4.14 6.61
CA LYS A 95 6.91 -5.09 6.27
C LYS A 95 6.57 -6.50 6.76
N THR A 96 6.20 -6.64 8.03
CA THR A 96 5.80 -7.94 8.61
C THR A 96 4.59 -8.54 7.86
N ALA A 97 3.60 -7.72 7.51
CA ALA A 97 2.45 -8.16 6.73
C ALA A 97 2.84 -8.62 5.32
N ALA A 98 3.79 -7.93 4.67
CA ALA A 98 4.35 -8.31 3.38
C ALA A 98 5.08 -9.65 3.46
N GLU A 99 5.94 -9.85 4.45
CA GLU A 99 6.66 -11.12 4.67
C GLU A 99 5.70 -12.28 4.89
N ARG A 100 4.63 -12.05 5.66
CA ARG A 100 3.59 -13.05 5.89
C ARG A 100 2.82 -13.38 4.61
N ALA A 101 2.44 -12.36 3.83
CA ALA A 101 1.77 -12.55 2.56
C ALA A 101 2.67 -13.27 1.54
N GLN A 102 3.99 -13.00 1.54
CA GLN A 102 4.96 -13.72 0.72
C GLN A 102 5.08 -15.19 1.13
N THR A 103 5.03 -15.49 2.42
CA THR A 103 5.06 -16.87 2.95
C THR A 103 3.78 -17.62 2.56
N MET A 104 2.63 -16.95 2.63
CA MET A 104 1.35 -17.53 2.21
C MET A 104 1.33 -17.81 0.71
N ASN A 105 1.84 -16.90 -0.12
CA ASN A 105 1.99 -17.13 -1.57
C ASN A 105 2.91 -18.31 -1.88
N GLN A 106 3.98 -18.54 -1.12
CA GLN A 106 4.86 -19.69 -1.37
C GLN A 106 4.19 -21.04 -1.00
N ASN A 107 3.13 -21.01 -0.20
CA ASN A 107 2.48 -22.22 0.29
C ASN A 107 1.42 -22.73 -0.71
N ARG A 108 1.87 -23.62 -1.61
CA ARG A 108 1.09 -24.16 -2.73
C ARG A 108 -0.24 -24.81 -2.34
N ASP A 109 -0.36 -25.34 -1.13
CA ASP A 109 -1.59 -26.00 -0.68
C ASP A 109 -2.73 -25.01 -0.38
N MET A 110 -2.42 -23.76 -0.01
CA MET A 110 -3.42 -22.70 0.14
C MET A 110 -3.88 -22.16 -1.23
N LEU A 111 -2.95 -21.99 -2.17
CA LEU A 111 -3.25 -21.38 -3.48
C LEU A 111 -4.06 -22.28 -4.42
N ARG A 112 -4.13 -23.58 -4.17
CA ARG A 112 -4.98 -24.50 -4.94
C ARG A 112 -6.48 -24.17 -4.85
N GLN A 113 -6.90 -23.33 -3.91
CA GLN A 113 -8.26 -22.80 -3.84
C GLN A 113 -8.35 -21.47 -4.60
N GLN A 114 -9.25 -21.39 -5.59
CA GLN A 114 -9.50 -20.16 -6.37
C GLN A 114 -9.81 -18.93 -5.49
N ASN A 115 -10.44 -19.13 -4.33
CA ASN A 115 -10.72 -18.03 -3.40
C ASN A 115 -9.44 -17.47 -2.78
N ALA A 116 -8.43 -18.30 -2.53
CA ALA A 116 -7.18 -17.88 -1.90
C ALA A 116 -6.33 -17.01 -2.83
N GLU A 117 -6.30 -17.31 -4.14
CA GLU A 117 -5.58 -16.49 -5.12
C GLU A 117 -6.15 -15.06 -5.20
N ALA A 118 -7.47 -14.94 -5.30
CA ALA A 118 -8.16 -13.64 -5.33
C ALA A 118 -7.98 -12.85 -4.03
N GLU A 119 -8.06 -13.52 -2.87
CA GLU A 119 -7.83 -12.89 -1.57
C GLU A 119 -6.38 -12.39 -1.43
N MET A 120 -5.40 -13.15 -1.93
CA MET A 120 -3.99 -12.74 -1.93
C MET A 120 -3.73 -11.53 -2.82
N GLU A 121 -4.34 -11.49 -4.01
CA GLU A 121 -4.22 -10.34 -4.91
C GLU A 121 -4.82 -9.08 -4.28
N GLN A 122 -5.97 -9.20 -3.62
CA GLN A 122 -6.59 -8.10 -2.89
C GLN A 122 -5.72 -7.64 -1.70
N LEU A 123 -5.19 -8.58 -0.93
CA LEU A 123 -4.30 -8.28 0.19
C LEU A 123 -3.09 -7.48 -0.29
N GLN A 124 -2.47 -7.91 -1.39
CA GLN A 124 -1.31 -7.23 -1.95
C GLN A 124 -1.62 -5.84 -2.47
N THR A 125 -2.73 -5.68 -3.18
CA THR A 125 -3.19 -4.37 -3.65
C THR A 125 -3.38 -3.42 -2.46
N ARG A 126 -3.94 -3.92 -1.35
CA ARG A 126 -4.09 -3.13 -0.12
C ARG A 126 -2.74 -2.80 0.52
N LEU A 127 -1.84 -3.77 0.63
CA LEU A 127 -0.49 -3.55 1.17
C LEU A 127 0.29 -2.52 0.34
N HIS A 128 0.16 -2.57 -0.98
CA HIS A 128 0.79 -1.63 -1.88
C HIS A 128 0.24 -0.21 -1.69
N ARG A 129 -1.08 -0.04 -1.67
CA ARG A 129 -1.68 1.29 -1.39
C ARG A 129 -1.27 1.83 -0.02
N LEU A 130 -1.29 0.99 1.00
CA LEU A 130 -0.82 1.39 2.34
C LEU A 130 0.67 1.78 2.32
N SER A 131 1.49 1.12 1.50
CA SER A 131 2.90 1.49 1.33
C SER A 131 3.06 2.87 0.69
N GLU A 132 2.23 3.20 -0.31
CA GLU A 132 2.23 4.50 -0.97
C GLU A 132 1.74 5.59 -0.01
N ASP A 133 0.62 5.36 0.67
CA ASP A 133 0.05 6.28 1.67
C ASP A 133 1.06 6.56 2.78
N LEU A 134 1.75 5.53 3.27
CA LEU A 134 2.79 5.67 4.28
C LEU A 134 3.99 6.47 3.76
N THR A 135 4.40 6.24 2.51
CA THR A 135 5.48 6.99 1.88
C THR A 135 5.14 8.48 1.82
N ALA A 136 3.93 8.81 1.33
CA ALA A 136 3.45 10.18 1.27
C ALA A 136 3.36 10.83 2.66
N ALA A 137 2.95 10.07 3.67
CA ALA A 137 2.90 10.55 5.05
C ALA A 137 4.30 10.89 5.59
N VAL A 138 5.29 10.01 5.38
CA VAL A 138 6.69 10.27 5.79
C VAL A 138 7.24 11.51 5.08
N GLU A 139 7.03 11.63 3.77
CA GLU A 139 7.47 12.80 3.00
C GLU A 139 6.80 14.10 3.47
N SER A 140 5.53 14.05 3.85
CA SER A 140 4.81 15.19 4.42
C SER A 140 5.41 15.63 5.75
N VAL A 141 5.70 14.69 6.66
CA VAL A 141 6.34 14.99 7.94
C VAL A 141 7.76 15.52 7.72
N GLU A 142 8.53 14.96 6.80
CA GLU A 142 9.84 15.51 6.45
C GLU A 142 9.75 16.93 5.89
N ALA A 143 8.80 17.22 5.01
CA ALA A 143 8.59 18.55 4.45
C ALA A 143 8.21 19.56 5.53
N MET A 144 7.37 19.17 6.50
CA MET A 144 7.07 19.97 7.68
C MET A 144 8.32 20.20 8.54
N SER A 145 9.18 19.19 8.68
CA SER A 145 10.40 19.25 9.51
C SER A 145 11.38 20.24 8.92
N LYS A 146 11.54 20.21 7.60
CA LYS A 146 12.33 21.17 6.84
C LYS A 146 11.84 22.60 7.04
N LYS A 147 10.52 22.84 7.04
CA LYS A 147 9.95 24.17 7.30
C LYS A 147 10.24 24.69 8.70
N LEU A 148 10.42 23.80 9.68
CA LEU A 148 10.79 24.15 11.05
C LEU A 148 12.30 24.34 11.25
N GLY A 149 13.10 24.21 10.18
CA GLY A 149 14.56 24.28 10.26
C GLY A 149 15.19 23.04 10.88
N VAL A 150 14.44 21.93 10.95
CA VAL A 150 14.98 20.60 11.28
C VAL A 150 15.59 20.03 10.01
N THR A 151 16.75 20.54 9.65
CA THR A 151 17.56 20.03 8.55
C THR A 151 18.99 19.93 9.03
N THR A 152 19.67 18.84 8.68
CA THR A 152 21.12 18.79 8.75
C THR A 152 21.69 19.98 7.97
N ALA A 153 22.25 20.94 8.69
CA ALA A 153 23.25 21.82 8.11
C ALA A 153 24.50 20.96 7.84
N ALA A 154 24.49 20.19 6.75
CA ALA A 154 25.68 19.61 6.10
C ALA A 154 25.27 18.73 4.92
N SER A 155 25.27 19.31 3.72
CA SER A 155 25.94 18.76 2.53
C SER A 155 25.99 19.85 1.47
N THR A 156 26.76 20.89 1.78
CA THR A 156 27.56 21.59 0.77
C THR A 156 28.95 21.00 0.90
N ASP A 157 29.24 20.01 0.05
CA ASP A 157 30.56 19.76 -0.54
C ASP A 157 30.32 19.21 -1.95
#